data_AF-A0A1S2H091-F1
#
_entry.id   AF-A0A1S2H091-F1
#
_cell.length_a   1.000
_cell.length_b   1.000
_cell.length_c   1.000
_cell.angle_alpha   90.00
_cell.angle_beta   90.00
_cell.angle_gamma   90.00
#
_symmetry.space_group_name_H-M   'P 1'
#
loop_
_entity.id
_entity.type
_entity.pdbx_description
1 polymer ?
#
loop_
_entity_poly.entity_id
_entity_poly.type
_entity_poly.pdbx_seq_one_letter_code
_entity_poly.pdbx_strand_id
1 'polypeptide(L)'
;MAEPRRLKKGVRLGVIRGGTGDFRAIATMSFASDGGVHITPAQLPGVMWRYGLHPSGRRLLRSEYSETQHRPKLHYHSSGYVAATLDGHTLEHRPARFPALSSLRKGQIFSVSAVRPWELPKVEKPRAGDMWTLQPRWPWAVGWTLSLLELPEFDGTRLHLMRNRGLIAGDRTRFVLDLREFGRSALLIGHVLIEEDFGFEMEASVTVGAYANGPGQTLAQDPFLLWSSSARNPMVAWEPREHDIDVADLDAALAGPVSSMTLGERLEKRWGIRPRRPDQPIDPS
;
A
#
# COMPACT_ATOMS: atom_id res chain seq x y z
N MET A 1 -16.61 -17.16 19.73
CA MET A 1 -15.71 -16.28 18.96
C MET A 1 -15.19 -17.07 17.77
N ALA A 2 -15.44 -16.63 16.53
CA ALA A 2 -14.92 -17.32 15.34
C ALA A 2 -13.40 -17.09 15.23
N GLU A 3 -12.64 -18.14 14.93
CA GLU A 3 -11.20 -17.98 14.65
C GLU A 3 -11.01 -16.99 13.50
N PRO A 4 -10.06 -16.03 13.62
CA PRO A 4 -9.78 -15.11 12.55
C PRO A 4 -9.33 -15.90 11.31
N ARG A 5 -10.08 -15.76 10.21
CA ARG A 5 -9.71 -16.37 8.93
C ARG A 5 -8.37 -15.78 8.50
N ARG A 6 -7.29 -16.56 8.61
CA ARG A 6 -6.00 -16.20 8.02
C ARG A 6 -6.22 -15.91 6.53
N LEU A 7 -5.77 -14.76 6.05
CA LEU A 7 -5.55 -14.58 4.61
C LEU A 7 -4.53 -15.63 4.19
N LYS A 8 -5.00 -16.69 3.49
CA LYS A 8 -4.08 -17.71 2.93
C LYS A 8 -3.03 -17.08 2.01
N LYS A 9 -3.25 -15.85 1.50
CA LYS A 9 -2.34 -15.08 0.64
C LYS A 9 -2.48 -13.57 0.92
N GLY A 10 -1.36 -12.85 1.06
CA GLY A 10 -1.36 -11.38 1.21
C GLY A 10 -1.89 -10.63 -0.02
N VAL A 11 -2.35 -9.39 0.19
CA VAL A 11 -2.85 -8.45 -0.83
C VAL A 11 -1.68 -7.73 -1.50
N ARG A 12 -1.53 -7.83 -2.82
CA ARG A 12 -0.53 -7.00 -3.53
C ARG A 12 -1.09 -5.63 -3.84
N LEU A 13 -0.25 -4.61 -3.69
CA LEU A 13 -0.47 -3.25 -4.15
C LEU A 13 0.34 -3.04 -5.44
N GLY A 14 -0.25 -2.45 -6.47
CA GLY A 14 0.49 -2.27 -7.73
C GLY A 14 -0.18 -1.38 -8.76
N VAL A 15 0.44 -1.31 -9.94
CA VAL A 15 -0.02 -0.51 -11.08
C VAL A 15 -0.20 -1.42 -12.29
N ILE A 16 -1.27 -1.21 -13.04
CA ILE A 16 -1.48 -1.80 -14.36
C ILE A 16 -1.32 -0.72 -15.43
N ARG A 17 -0.50 -0.99 -16.45
CA ARG A 17 -0.45 -0.16 -17.67
C ARG A 17 -1.59 -0.53 -18.60
N GLY A 18 -2.40 0.45 -19.00
CA GLY A 18 -3.60 0.23 -19.78
C GLY A 18 -3.37 -0.26 -21.21
N GLY A 19 -2.32 0.23 -21.88
CA GLY A 19 -2.00 -0.21 -23.24
C GLY A 19 -1.55 -1.68 -23.36
N THR A 20 -1.01 -2.26 -22.30
CA THR A 20 -0.44 -3.62 -22.32
C THR A 20 -1.09 -4.60 -21.34
N GLY A 21 -1.83 -4.09 -20.35
CA GLY A 21 -2.33 -4.88 -19.22
C GLY A 21 -1.21 -5.33 -18.25
N ASP A 22 0.03 -4.87 -18.42
CA ASP A 22 1.15 -5.28 -17.59
C ASP A 22 0.95 -4.84 -16.15
N PHE A 23 1.02 -5.79 -15.22
CA PHE A 23 0.90 -5.55 -13.79
C PHE A 23 2.28 -5.55 -13.11
N ARG A 24 2.57 -4.49 -12.36
CA ARG A 24 3.77 -4.37 -11.50
C ARG A 24 3.32 -4.26 -10.06
N ALA A 25 3.63 -5.29 -9.27
CA ALA A 25 3.42 -5.27 -7.83
C ALA A 25 4.54 -4.47 -7.17
N ILE A 26 4.18 -3.53 -6.29
CA ILE A 26 5.11 -2.65 -5.56
C ILE A 26 5.36 -3.18 -4.16
N ALA A 27 4.33 -3.72 -3.53
CA ALA A 27 4.43 -4.38 -2.24
C ALA A 27 3.32 -5.41 -2.06
N THR A 28 3.50 -6.27 -1.06
CA THR A 28 2.50 -7.21 -0.57
C THR A 28 2.22 -6.90 0.89
N MET A 29 0.97 -6.67 1.22
CA MET A 29 0.47 -6.54 2.59
C MET A 29 -0.12 -7.87 3.05
N SER A 30 0.24 -8.33 4.24
CA SER A 30 -0.35 -9.52 4.85
C SER A 30 -0.59 -9.32 6.34
N PHE A 31 -1.54 -10.05 6.89
CA PHE A 31 -1.84 -10.04 8.32
C PHE A 31 -1.15 -11.22 8.98
N ALA A 32 -0.46 -10.95 10.07
CA ALA A 32 0.32 -11.90 10.84
C ALA A 32 -0.56 -12.61 11.88
N SER A 33 -0.14 -13.80 12.32
CA SER A 33 -0.88 -14.58 13.34
C SER A 33 -0.89 -13.92 14.72
N ASP A 34 0.04 -13.02 14.97
CA ASP A 34 0.12 -12.21 16.20
C ASP A 34 -0.81 -10.98 16.17
N GLY A 35 -1.63 -10.84 15.12
CA GLY A 35 -2.53 -9.69 14.91
C GLY A 35 -1.84 -8.45 14.32
N GLY A 36 -0.56 -8.56 13.95
CA GLY A 36 0.21 -7.54 13.26
C GLY A 36 -0.02 -7.48 11.75
N VAL A 37 0.64 -6.51 11.11
CA VAL A 37 0.65 -6.33 9.65
C VAL A 37 2.08 -6.40 9.15
N HIS A 38 2.28 -7.15 8.07
CA HIS A 38 3.52 -7.18 7.30
C HIS A 38 3.35 -6.44 5.99
N ILE A 39 4.34 -5.63 5.63
CA ILE A 39 4.48 -5.08 4.29
C ILE A 39 5.82 -5.53 3.72
N THR A 40 5.75 -6.30 2.65
CA THR A 40 6.93 -6.76 1.91
C THR A 40 7.02 -5.98 0.60
N PRO A 41 8.04 -5.13 0.40
CA PRO A 41 8.24 -4.42 -0.85
C PRO A 41 8.57 -5.38 -2.01
N ALA A 42 8.50 -4.88 -3.24
CA ALA A 42 8.98 -5.59 -4.42
C ALA A 42 10.49 -5.82 -4.32
N GLN A 43 10.97 -6.94 -4.85
CA GLN A 43 12.42 -7.19 -4.95
C GLN A 43 13.00 -6.29 -6.04
N LEU A 44 14.02 -5.52 -5.68
CA LEU A 44 14.91 -4.86 -6.64
C LEU A 44 16.20 -5.70 -6.76
N PRO A 45 16.55 -6.21 -7.94
CA PRO A 45 17.78 -6.96 -8.15
C PRO A 45 19.02 -6.10 -7.91
N GLY A 46 20.00 -6.62 -7.16
CA GLY A 46 21.29 -5.95 -6.95
C GLY A 46 21.26 -4.71 -6.04
N VAL A 47 20.13 -4.41 -5.41
CA VAL A 47 19.96 -3.22 -4.56
C VAL A 47 20.03 -3.60 -3.09
N MET A 48 20.77 -2.82 -2.30
CA MET A 48 20.78 -2.94 -0.84
C MET A 48 19.54 -2.28 -0.24
N TRP A 49 19.12 -2.75 0.91
CA TRP A 49 18.01 -2.20 1.66
C TRP A 49 18.49 -1.52 2.92
N ARG A 50 17.85 -0.42 3.26
CA ARG A 50 18.07 0.37 4.46
C ARG A 50 16.82 0.37 5.32
N TYR A 51 17.00 0.40 6.63
CA TYR A 51 15.88 0.49 7.56
C TYR A 51 16.26 1.17 8.86
N GLY A 52 15.28 1.81 9.49
CA GLY A 52 15.46 2.54 10.74
C GLY A 52 14.42 3.62 10.93
N LEU A 53 14.50 4.32 12.06
CA LEU A 53 13.74 5.54 12.30
C LEU A 53 14.27 6.64 11.38
N HIS A 54 13.37 7.34 10.70
CA HIS A 54 13.72 8.44 9.81
C HIS A 54 13.12 9.76 10.32
N PRO A 55 13.93 10.67 10.85
CA PRO A 55 13.46 11.98 11.25
C PRO A 55 12.97 12.78 10.04
N SER A 56 11.83 13.43 10.22
CA SER A 56 11.25 14.27 9.17
C SER A 56 12.18 15.44 8.88
N GLY A 57 12.40 15.75 7.59
CA GLY A 57 13.10 16.96 7.16
C GLY A 57 14.64 16.94 7.25
N ARG A 58 15.30 15.82 7.57
CA ARG A 58 16.78 15.73 7.49
C ARG A 58 17.31 14.45 6.85
N ARG A 59 18.53 14.53 6.34
CA ARG A 59 19.29 13.38 5.84
C ARG A 59 19.77 12.52 7.01
N LEU A 60 19.59 11.20 6.90
CA LEU A 60 20.10 10.23 7.86
C LEU A 60 21.61 10.02 7.74
N LEU A 61 22.29 9.93 8.88
CA LEU A 61 23.67 9.45 9.01
C LEU A 61 23.70 7.92 8.92
N ARG A 62 24.84 7.35 8.51
CA ARG A 62 25.01 5.88 8.43
C ARG A 62 24.80 5.17 9.77
N SER A 63 25.08 5.85 10.89
CA SER A 63 24.84 5.34 12.24
C SER A 63 23.36 5.27 12.62
N GLU A 64 22.46 5.83 11.82
CA GLU A 64 21.03 5.97 12.14
C GLU A 64 20.13 4.96 11.41
N TYR A 65 20.68 4.21 10.46
CA TYR A 65 20.01 3.09 9.80
C TYR A 65 20.88 1.85 9.78
N SER A 66 20.26 0.71 9.51
CA SER A 66 20.94 -0.54 9.24
C SER A 66 20.77 -0.89 7.76
N GLU A 67 21.73 -1.65 7.22
CA GLU A 67 21.74 -2.09 5.82
C GLU A 67 21.65 -3.61 5.72
N THR A 68 21.04 -4.10 4.65
CA THR A 68 21.01 -5.53 4.33
C THR A 68 20.91 -5.74 2.83
N GLN A 69 21.51 -6.82 2.31
CA GLN A 69 21.36 -7.21 0.92
C GLN A 69 20.08 -8.01 0.67
N HIS A 70 19.50 -8.58 1.72
CA HIS A 70 18.28 -9.38 1.63
C HIS A 70 17.07 -8.47 1.61
N ARG A 71 16.05 -8.81 0.82
CA ARG A 71 14.80 -8.05 0.81
C ARG A 71 14.08 -8.20 2.16
N PRO A 72 13.96 -7.11 2.91
CA PRO A 72 13.28 -7.12 4.20
C PRO A 72 11.77 -6.96 4.03
N LYS A 73 11.03 -7.30 5.09
CA LYS A 73 9.64 -6.90 5.28
C LYS A 73 9.53 -6.04 6.54
N LEU A 74 8.69 -5.02 6.47
CA LEU A 74 8.31 -4.24 7.64
C LEU A 74 7.24 -5.03 8.40
N HIS A 75 7.42 -5.22 9.70
CA HIS A 75 6.45 -5.84 10.58
C HIS A 75 6.03 -4.85 11.66
N TYR A 76 4.72 -4.55 11.71
CA TYR A 76 4.07 -3.84 12.80
C TYR A 76 3.26 -4.85 13.61
N HIS A 77 3.80 -5.27 14.75
CA HIS A 77 3.16 -6.22 15.66
C HIS A 77 1.94 -5.58 16.34
N SER A 78 0.93 -6.38 16.69
CA SER A 78 -0.29 -5.91 17.37
C SER A 78 -0.02 -5.06 18.63
N SER A 79 1.04 -5.38 19.36
CA SER A 79 1.49 -4.65 20.56
C SER A 79 2.14 -3.28 20.30
N GLY A 80 2.33 -2.87 19.05
CA GLY A 80 3.00 -1.60 18.73
C GLY A 80 4.49 -1.71 18.45
N TYR A 81 5.06 -2.93 18.44
CA TYR A 81 6.46 -3.11 18.09
C TYR A 81 6.63 -3.12 16.57
N VAL A 82 7.49 -2.25 16.04
CA VAL A 82 7.78 -2.14 14.61
C VAL A 82 9.23 -2.52 14.35
N ALA A 83 9.46 -3.42 13.39
CA ALA A 83 10.81 -3.83 13.00
C ALA A 83 10.89 -4.26 11.54
N ALA A 84 12.10 -4.23 10.98
CA ALA A 84 12.42 -4.92 9.73
C ALA A 84 12.80 -6.38 10.02
N THR A 85 12.26 -7.31 9.24
CA THR A 85 12.52 -8.75 9.38
C THR A 85 12.86 -9.36 8.02
N LEU A 86 13.68 -10.41 8.00
CA LEU A 86 13.72 -11.39 6.91
C LEU A 86 12.75 -12.51 7.27
N ASP A 87 12.43 -13.41 6.34
CA ASP A 87 11.44 -14.46 6.57
C ASP A 87 11.74 -15.30 7.83
N GLY A 88 11.04 -14.98 8.93
CA GLY A 88 11.17 -15.67 10.22
C GLY A 88 12.32 -15.19 11.11
N HIS A 89 13.17 -14.27 10.65
CA HIS A 89 14.32 -13.78 11.40
C HIS A 89 14.33 -12.26 11.49
N THR A 90 14.45 -11.71 12.70
CA THR A 90 14.63 -10.27 12.90
C THR A 90 16.00 -9.86 12.35
N LEU A 91 16.03 -8.78 11.56
CA LEU A 91 17.29 -8.16 11.16
C LEU A 91 17.94 -7.45 12.36
N GLU A 92 19.19 -7.00 12.22
CA GLU A 92 19.90 -6.29 13.29
C GLU A 92 19.03 -5.24 14.01
N HIS A 93 19.20 -5.17 15.33
CA HIS A 93 18.27 -4.50 16.24
C HIS A 93 18.18 -2.99 16.03
N ARG A 94 17.19 -2.54 15.25
CA ARG A 94 16.63 -1.18 15.33
C ARG A 94 15.11 -1.20 15.40
N PRO A 95 14.50 -1.92 16.35
CA PRO A 95 13.05 -1.83 16.49
C PRO A 95 12.64 -0.45 16.99
N ALA A 96 11.40 -0.11 16.72
CA ALA A 96 10.77 1.06 17.28
C ALA A 96 9.46 0.71 17.97
N ARG A 97 9.11 1.49 19.00
CA ARG A 97 7.84 1.36 19.70
C ARG A 97 6.88 2.40 19.16
N PHE A 98 5.73 1.96 18.70
CA PHE A 98 4.61 2.72 18.16
C PHE A 98 3.37 2.39 19.01
N PRO A 99 2.25 3.12 18.87
CA PRO A 99 0.99 2.75 19.51
C PRO A 99 0.57 1.32 19.16
N ALA A 100 -0.09 0.61 20.08
CA ALA A 100 -0.61 -0.71 19.76
C ALA A 100 -1.68 -0.60 18.66
N LEU A 101 -1.75 -1.55 17.74
CA LEU A 101 -2.78 -1.55 16.69
C LEU A 101 -4.17 -1.47 17.32
N SER A 102 -4.41 -2.17 18.43
CA SER A 102 -5.69 -2.14 19.17
C SER A 102 -6.05 -0.79 19.81
N SER A 103 -5.06 0.08 20.05
CA SER A 103 -5.30 1.44 20.56
C SER A 103 -5.58 2.47 19.46
N LEU A 104 -5.31 2.12 18.20
CA LEU A 104 -5.53 3.03 17.09
C LEU A 104 -7.01 3.06 16.71
N ARG A 105 -7.59 4.25 16.78
CA ARG A 105 -8.98 4.56 16.38
C ARG A 105 -9.04 5.14 14.98
N LYS A 106 -8.11 6.03 14.64
CA LYS A 106 -8.01 6.69 13.34
C LYS A 106 -6.55 7.07 13.10
N GLY A 107 -6.10 7.04 11.84
CA GLY A 107 -4.81 7.60 11.44
C GLY A 107 -4.06 6.76 10.43
N GLN A 108 -3.08 7.38 9.76
CA GLN A 108 -2.17 6.70 8.85
C GLN A 108 -1.27 5.73 9.62
N ILE A 109 -1.28 4.46 9.20
CA ILE A 109 -0.45 3.42 9.81
C ILE A 109 0.72 3.03 8.90
N PHE A 110 0.53 3.11 7.57
CA PHE A 110 1.57 2.77 6.61
C PHE A 110 1.58 3.68 5.39
N SER A 111 2.73 3.72 4.73
CA SER A 111 2.86 4.17 3.35
C SER A 111 3.72 3.19 2.56
N VAL A 112 3.47 3.11 1.26
CA VAL A 112 4.30 2.38 0.29
C VAL A 112 4.45 3.27 -0.93
N SER A 113 5.65 3.38 -1.46
CA SER A 113 5.89 4.09 -2.69
C SER A 113 6.86 3.36 -3.59
N ALA A 114 6.70 3.57 -4.90
CA ALA A 114 7.68 3.19 -5.89
C ALA A 114 7.95 4.33 -6.86
N VAL A 115 9.21 4.46 -7.23
CA VAL A 115 9.68 5.27 -8.36
C VAL A 115 10.07 4.32 -9.48
N ARG A 116 9.72 4.69 -10.71
CA ARG A 116 9.87 3.87 -11.93
C ARG A 116 9.27 2.47 -11.77
N PRO A 117 7.97 2.36 -11.44
CA PRO A 117 7.30 1.07 -11.20
C PRO A 117 7.39 0.10 -12.39
N TRP A 118 7.66 0.58 -13.61
CA TRP A 118 7.86 -0.25 -14.79
C TRP A 118 9.12 -1.12 -14.76
N GLU A 119 10.10 -0.79 -13.92
CA GLU A 119 11.36 -1.52 -13.75
C GLU A 119 11.28 -2.59 -12.67
N LEU A 120 10.20 -2.59 -11.88
CA LEU A 120 9.94 -3.64 -10.90
C LEU A 120 9.68 -4.98 -11.60
N PRO A 121 9.92 -6.13 -10.95
CA PRO A 121 9.67 -7.43 -11.55
C PRO A 121 8.24 -7.58 -12.11
N LYS A 122 8.13 -8.15 -13.32
CA LYS A 122 6.82 -8.38 -13.95
C LYS A 122 6.11 -9.48 -13.19
N VAL A 123 4.83 -9.29 -12.94
CA VAL A 123 3.94 -10.34 -12.48
C VAL A 123 3.03 -10.72 -13.64
N GLU A 124 2.90 -12.02 -13.93
CA GLU A 124 2.10 -12.51 -15.07
C GLU A 124 0.68 -11.95 -15.09
N LYS A 125 0.00 -11.94 -13.94
CA LYS A 125 -1.34 -11.36 -13.78
C LYS A 125 -1.66 -10.97 -12.32
N PRO A 126 -2.51 -9.93 -12.12
CA PRO A 126 -3.09 -9.66 -10.81
C PRO A 126 -3.95 -10.85 -10.36
N ARG A 127 -3.93 -11.15 -9.06
CA ARG A 127 -4.76 -12.19 -8.44
C ARG A 127 -6.07 -11.58 -8.01
N ALA A 128 -7.12 -12.39 -7.94
CA ALA A 128 -8.33 -12.03 -7.21
C ALA A 128 -7.96 -11.73 -5.75
N GLY A 129 -8.02 -10.47 -5.33
CA GLY A 129 -7.43 -10.08 -4.05
C GLY A 129 -6.64 -8.78 -4.12
N ASP A 130 -5.88 -8.63 -5.19
CA ASP A 130 -4.89 -7.56 -5.29
C ASP A 130 -5.57 -6.21 -5.54
N MET A 131 -4.94 -5.16 -5.04
CA MET A 131 -5.36 -3.77 -5.21
C MET A 131 -4.40 -3.09 -6.17
N TRP A 132 -4.97 -2.44 -7.17
CA TRP A 132 -4.17 -1.83 -8.22
C TRP A 132 -4.87 -0.62 -8.79
N THR A 133 -4.05 0.31 -9.26
CA THR A 133 -4.49 1.46 -10.05
C THR A 133 -4.19 1.20 -11.51
N LEU A 134 -5.07 1.70 -12.37
CA LEU A 134 -4.96 1.57 -13.81
C LEU A 134 -4.48 2.89 -14.38
N GLN A 135 -3.41 2.86 -15.18
CA GLN A 135 -2.80 4.07 -15.73
C GLN A 135 -2.61 3.92 -17.25
N PRO A 136 -2.88 4.96 -18.07
CA PRO A 136 -2.77 4.84 -19.53
C PRO A 136 -1.31 4.61 -19.97
N ARG A 137 -0.38 5.32 -19.31
CA ARG A 137 1.07 5.15 -19.42
C ARG A 137 1.66 4.75 -18.07
N TRP A 138 2.92 4.35 -18.05
CA TRP A 138 3.60 4.12 -16.79
C TRP A 138 3.77 5.44 -16.04
N PRO A 139 3.34 5.54 -14.76
CA PRO A 139 3.59 6.72 -13.95
C PRO A 139 5.03 6.71 -13.44
N TRP A 140 5.66 7.89 -13.33
CA TRP A 140 7.01 8.04 -12.79
C TRP A 140 7.11 7.59 -11.34
N ALA A 141 6.12 7.92 -10.53
CA ALA A 141 6.02 7.40 -9.17
C ALA A 141 4.57 7.09 -8.80
N VAL A 142 4.43 6.21 -7.82
CA VAL A 142 3.15 5.80 -7.26
C VAL A 142 3.29 5.65 -5.76
N GLY A 143 2.38 6.27 -5.02
CA GLY A 143 2.28 6.21 -3.57
C GLY A 143 0.97 5.56 -3.13
N TRP A 144 1.01 4.81 -2.05
CA TRP A 144 -0.12 4.22 -1.37
C TRP A 144 0.00 4.58 0.11
N THR A 145 -0.90 5.41 0.62
CA THR A 145 -1.03 5.62 2.07
C THR A 145 -2.17 4.76 2.58
N LEU A 146 -2.00 4.17 3.76
CA LEU A 146 -2.97 3.28 4.38
C LEU A 146 -3.30 3.81 5.77
N SER A 147 -4.54 4.26 5.92
CA SER A 147 -5.09 4.80 7.15
C SER A 147 -6.12 3.87 7.74
N LEU A 148 -6.04 3.67 9.04
CA LEU A 148 -7.06 2.95 9.79
C LEU A 148 -8.18 3.92 10.16
N LEU A 149 -9.42 3.44 10.09
CA LEU A 149 -10.60 4.07 10.68
C LEU A 149 -11.39 2.99 11.44
N GLU A 150 -11.45 3.09 12.76
CA GLU A 150 -12.28 2.23 13.60
C GLU A 150 -13.75 2.52 13.31
N LEU A 151 -14.52 1.46 13.15
CA LEU A 151 -15.96 1.57 13.04
C LEU A 151 -16.53 1.35 14.44
N PRO A 152 -17.30 2.29 15.02
CA PRO A 152 -18.13 1.95 16.16
C PRO A 152 -19.03 0.78 15.75
N GLU A 153 -19.43 -0.08 16.69
CA GLU A 153 -20.21 -1.30 16.43
C GLU A 153 -21.39 -1.00 15.48
N PHE A 154 -21.17 -1.24 14.18
CA PHE A 154 -22.10 -0.89 13.11
C PHE A 154 -22.62 -2.20 12.56
N ASP A 155 -23.91 -2.45 12.78
CA ASP A 155 -24.66 -3.54 12.18
C ASP A 155 -24.54 -3.45 10.66
N GLY A 156 -23.61 -4.23 10.10
CA GLY A 156 -23.57 -4.87 8.76
C GLY A 156 -23.89 -4.10 7.48
N THR A 157 -24.56 -2.94 7.53
CA THR A 157 -25.57 -2.57 6.53
C THR A 157 -25.20 -1.32 5.72
N ARG A 158 -24.03 -0.71 5.95
CA ARG A 158 -23.72 0.62 5.40
C ARG A 158 -22.51 0.72 4.44
N LEU A 159 -21.85 -0.39 4.11
CA LEU A 159 -20.74 -0.38 3.15
C LEU A 159 -21.01 -1.30 1.97
N HIS A 160 -21.09 -0.73 0.77
CA HIS A 160 -21.22 -1.50 -0.47
C HIS A 160 -19.86 -2.06 -0.90
N LEU A 161 -19.50 -3.18 -0.28
CA LEU A 161 -18.23 -3.86 -0.52
C LEU A 161 -18.42 -5.02 -1.50
N MET A 162 -17.46 -5.20 -2.42
CA MET A 162 -17.27 -6.48 -3.08
C MET A 162 -16.49 -7.39 -2.15
N ARG A 163 -17.20 -8.25 -1.40
CA ARG A 163 -16.64 -9.06 -0.30
C ARG A 163 -16.18 -8.15 0.84
N ASN A 164 -14.90 -7.85 0.93
CA ASN A 164 -14.29 -7.05 1.99
C ASN A 164 -13.57 -5.80 1.45
N ARG A 165 -13.81 -5.40 0.19
CA ARG A 165 -13.14 -4.24 -0.40
C ARG A 165 -14.07 -3.44 -1.29
N GLY A 166 -13.80 -2.16 -1.43
CA GLY A 166 -14.58 -1.26 -2.27
C GLY A 166 -13.79 -0.01 -2.64
N LEU A 167 -14.42 0.83 -3.45
CA LEU A 167 -13.99 2.21 -3.68
C LEU A 167 -14.91 3.13 -2.88
N ILE A 168 -14.41 4.29 -2.48
CA ILE A 168 -15.27 5.35 -1.93
C ILE A 168 -15.97 6.00 -3.12
N ALA A 169 -17.29 6.06 -3.11
CA ALA A 169 -17.99 6.62 -4.25
C ALA A 169 -17.76 8.12 -4.38
N GLY A 170 -17.66 8.59 -5.62
CA GLY A 170 -17.20 9.96 -5.92
C GLY A 170 -15.68 10.15 -5.80
N ASP A 171 -14.96 9.26 -5.12
CA ASP A 171 -13.51 9.35 -4.89
C ASP A 171 -12.76 8.23 -5.62
N ARG A 172 -12.08 8.60 -6.70
CA ARG A 172 -11.37 7.66 -7.58
C ARG A 172 -9.95 7.34 -7.12
N THR A 173 -9.44 8.04 -6.10
CA THR A 173 -8.08 7.83 -5.59
C THR A 173 -8.09 6.99 -4.32
N ARG A 174 -9.25 6.79 -3.71
CA ARG A 174 -9.39 6.05 -2.45
C ARG A 174 -10.13 4.73 -2.57
N PHE A 175 -9.71 3.79 -1.74
CA PHE A 175 -10.34 2.48 -1.60
C PHE A 175 -10.48 2.14 -0.12
N VAL A 176 -11.35 1.18 0.15
CA VAL A 176 -11.58 0.65 1.49
C VAL A 176 -11.34 -0.86 1.50
N LEU A 177 -10.75 -1.34 2.58
CA LEU A 177 -10.67 -2.75 2.93
C LEU A 177 -11.30 -2.91 4.33
N ASP A 178 -12.39 -3.66 4.38
CA ASP A 178 -13.07 -4.03 5.62
C ASP A 178 -12.27 -5.10 6.36
N LEU A 179 -11.90 -4.77 7.59
CA LEU A 179 -11.08 -5.62 8.44
C LEU A 179 -11.90 -6.56 9.33
N ARG A 180 -13.24 -6.53 9.27
CA ARG A 180 -14.12 -7.38 10.11
C ARG A 180 -13.91 -8.86 9.86
N GLU A 181 -13.64 -9.25 8.61
CA GLU A 181 -13.26 -10.64 8.28
C GLU A 181 -11.97 -11.10 8.99
N PHE A 182 -11.17 -10.16 9.48
CA PHE A 182 -9.93 -10.38 10.24
C PHE A 182 -10.13 -10.19 11.75
N GLY A 183 -11.37 -10.13 12.23
CA GLY A 183 -11.70 -9.99 13.65
C GLY A 183 -11.52 -8.56 14.18
N ARG A 184 -11.50 -7.55 13.29
CA ARG A 184 -11.33 -6.15 13.68
C ARG A 184 -12.45 -5.27 13.12
N SER A 185 -13.18 -4.57 13.99
CA SER A 185 -14.20 -3.58 13.60
C SER A 185 -13.57 -2.28 13.11
N ALA A 186 -12.91 -2.32 11.95
CA ALA A 186 -12.26 -1.16 11.36
C ALA A 186 -12.19 -1.29 9.83
N LEU A 187 -12.01 -0.15 9.17
CA LEU A 187 -11.63 -0.04 7.78
C LEU A 187 -10.16 0.31 7.67
N LEU A 188 -9.52 -0.24 6.65
CA LEU A 188 -8.29 0.30 6.10
C LEU A 188 -8.64 1.09 4.85
N ILE A 189 -8.50 2.41 4.96
CA ILE A 189 -8.68 3.35 3.86
C ILE A 189 -7.32 3.52 3.19
N GLY A 190 -7.23 3.11 1.94
CA GLY A 190 -6.04 3.38 1.15
C GLY A 190 -6.25 4.52 0.18
N HIS A 191 -5.24 5.36 0.03
CA HIS A 191 -5.22 6.46 -0.92
C HIS A 191 -4.04 6.30 -1.87
N VAL A 192 -4.33 6.42 -3.17
CA VAL A 192 -3.38 6.23 -4.25
C VAL A 192 -2.98 7.59 -4.82
N LEU A 193 -1.67 7.84 -4.83
CA LEU A 193 -1.04 9.00 -5.42
C LEU A 193 -0.27 8.58 -6.65
N ILE A 194 -0.39 9.34 -7.73
CA ILE A 194 0.22 9.06 -9.02
C ILE A 194 0.95 10.30 -9.48
N GLU A 195 2.24 10.15 -9.73
CA GLU A 195 3.06 11.21 -10.31
C GLU A 195 3.44 10.84 -11.73
N GLU A 196 3.03 11.71 -12.66
CA GLU A 196 3.23 11.53 -14.09
C GLU A 196 4.47 12.25 -14.64
N ASP A 197 5.12 13.08 -13.82
CA ASP A 197 6.36 13.76 -14.17
C ASP A 197 7.23 13.90 -12.92
N PHE A 198 8.23 13.04 -12.82
CA PHE A 198 9.20 13.05 -11.74
C PHE A 198 10.57 13.12 -12.40
N GLY A 199 11.40 14.09 -12.01
CA GLY A 199 12.63 14.44 -12.73
C GLY A 199 13.49 13.24 -13.15
N PHE A 200 14.13 13.37 -14.33
CA PHE A 200 14.77 12.29 -15.10
C PHE A 200 15.89 11.48 -14.40
N GLU A 201 16.42 11.93 -13.26
CA GLU A 201 17.61 11.35 -12.61
C GLU A 201 17.35 10.28 -11.54
N MET A 202 16.11 9.79 -11.42
CA MET A 202 15.76 8.85 -10.35
C MET A 202 15.92 7.40 -10.81
N GLU A 203 16.51 6.55 -9.97
CA GLU A 203 16.56 5.10 -10.16
C GLU A 203 15.29 4.43 -9.63
N ALA A 204 15.01 3.21 -10.10
CA ALA A 204 13.95 2.39 -9.54
C ALA A 204 14.18 2.21 -8.03
N SER A 205 13.17 2.58 -7.26
CA SER A 205 13.25 2.53 -5.80
C SER A 205 11.89 2.22 -5.21
N VAL A 206 11.91 1.61 -4.02
CA VAL A 206 10.71 1.33 -3.23
C VAL A 206 10.97 1.75 -1.79
N THR A 207 10.01 2.46 -1.21
CA THR A 207 10.01 2.82 0.21
C THR A 207 8.72 2.33 0.86
N VAL A 208 8.84 1.82 2.07
CA VAL A 208 7.73 1.44 2.94
C VAL A 208 7.93 2.16 4.27
N GLY A 209 6.90 2.83 4.77
CA GLY A 209 6.92 3.51 6.06
C GLY A 209 5.84 2.98 6.98
N ALA A 210 6.15 2.92 8.28
CA ALA A 210 5.18 2.80 9.36
C ALA A 210 5.14 4.09 10.17
N TYR A 211 3.94 4.53 10.52
CA TYR A 211 3.69 5.82 11.15
C TYR A 211 2.98 5.65 12.51
N ALA A 212 3.29 6.55 13.43
CA ALA A 212 2.73 6.60 14.78
C ALA A 212 1.60 7.63 14.85
N ASN A 213 0.58 7.50 13.99
CA ASN A 213 -0.55 8.43 14.03
C ASN A 213 -1.65 7.88 14.93
N GLY A 214 -2.05 8.67 15.93
CA GLY A 214 -3.21 8.43 16.78
C GLY A 214 -4.33 9.45 16.53
N PRO A 215 -5.53 9.22 17.09
CA PRO A 215 -6.62 10.19 17.05
C PRO A 215 -6.26 11.43 17.87
N GLY A 216 -5.63 12.43 17.25
CA GLY A 216 -5.42 13.76 17.85
C GLY A 216 -4.05 14.42 17.67
N GLN A 217 -3.08 13.88 16.91
CA GLN A 217 -1.78 14.54 16.73
C GLN A 217 -1.16 14.40 15.33
N THR A 218 -0.46 15.46 14.92
CA THR A 218 0.77 15.49 14.09
C THR A 218 1.66 14.29 14.42
N LEU A 219 2.41 13.74 13.46
CA LEU A 219 3.34 12.61 13.66
C LEU A 219 4.01 12.64 15.05
N ALA A 220 3.51 11.85 15.99
CA ALA A 220 3.96 11.90 17.39
C ALA A 220 5.39 11.37 17.55
N GLN A 221 5.92 10.73 16.50
CA GLN A 221 7.23 10.10 16.45
C GLN A 221 7.70 10.00 14.99
N ASP A 222 9.02 9.98 14.81
CA ASP A 222 9.66 9.70 13.53
C ASP A 222 9.16 8.36 12.94
N PRO A 223 8.82 8.32 11.64
CA PRO A 223 8.39 7.08 11.01
C PRO A 223 9.51 6.03 10.99
N PHE A 224 9.12 4.77 11.08
CA PHE A 224 10.02 3.66 10.82
C PHE A 224 9.98 3.34 9.32
N LEU A 225 11.10 3.53 8.63
CA LEU A 225 11.18 3.35 7.19
C LEU A 225 11.99 2.12 6.82
N LEU A 226 11.63 1.60 5.65
CA LEU A 226 12.30 0.55 4.91
C LEU A 226 12.45 1.03 3.47
N TRP A 227 13.66 1.21 2.96
CA TRP A 227 13.85 1.77 1.62
C TRP A 227 15.01 1.13 0.87
N SER A 228 14.91 1.12 -0.45
CA SER A 228 16.00 0.69 -1.31
C SER A 228 17.13 1.73 -1.31
N SER A 229 18.39 1.29 -1.41
CA SER A 229 19.55 2.18 -1.37
C SER A 229 19.61 3.16 -2.54
N SER A 230 18.90 2.84 -3.63
CA SER A 230 18.66 3.68 -4.82
C SER A 230 17.71 4.85 -4.58
N ALA A 231 16.95 4.86 -3.47
CA ALA A 231 16.09 5.99 -3.13
C ALA A 231 16.94 7.20 -2.69
N ARG A 232 16.95 8.29 -3.49
CA ARG A 232 17.66 9.54 -3.15
C ARG A 232 17.11 10.19 -1.87
N ASN A 233 15.80 10.14 -1.67
CA ASN A 233 15.15 10.60 -0.46
C ASN A 233 13.97 9.65 -0.12
N PRO A 234 14.03 8.89 0.98
CA PRO A 234 12.96 7.97 1.34
C PRO A 234 11.69 8.69 1.83
N MET A 235 11.79 9.97 2.22
CA MET A 235 10.67 10.82 2.66
C MET A 235 9.95 11.53 1.51
N VAL A 236 10.55 11.61 0.31
CA VAL A 236 9.93 12.29 -0.86
C VAL A 236 8.60 11.67 -1.27
N ALA A 237 8.36 10.43 -0.86
CA ALA A 237 7.08 9.81 -1.06
C ALA A 237 6.14 10.03 0.14
N TRP A 238 5.63 11.25 0.21
CA TRP A 238 4.33 11.61 0.80
C TRP A 238 4.30 11.67 2.32
N GLU A 239 4.44 12.89 2.82
CA GLU A 239 4.01 13.28 4.15
C GLU A 239 2.61 12.73 4.44
N PRO A 240 2.33 12.29 5.67
CA PRO A 240 1.00 11.88 6.06
C PRO A 240 0.06 13.05 5.82
N ARG A 241 -0.78 12.96 4.78
CA ARG A 241 -1.88 13.92 4.68
C ARG A 241 -2.84 13.54 5.79
N GLU A 242 -3.36 14.52 6.52
CA GLU A 242 -4.50 14.29 7.41
C GLU A 242 -5.64 13.72 6.53
N HIS A 243 -5.88 12.42 6.65
CA HIS A 243 -6.97 11.76 5.94
C HIS A 243 -8.17 11.84 6.88
N ASP A 244 -8.82 13.00 6.87
CA ASP A 244 -10.10 13.21 7.56
C ASP A 244 -11.22 12.57 6.76
N ILE A 245 -11.20 11.24 6.72
CA ILE A 245 -12.41 10.47 6.45
C ILE A 245 -12.94 10.06 7.80
N ASP A 246 -14.14 10.53 8.10
CA ASP A 246 -14.92 10.11 9.24
C ASP A 246 -15.92 9.04 8.82
N VAL A 247 -16.50 8.35 9.79
CA VAL A 247 -17.56 7.37 9.59
C VAL A 247 -18.77 8.01 8.89
N ALA A 248 -19.02 9.30 9.12
CA ALA A 248 -20.09 10.07 8.49
C ALA A 248 -19.92 10.21 6.95
N ASP A 249 -18.69 10.16 6.43
CA ASP A 249 -18.40 10.28 5.00
C ASP A 249 -18.65 8.98 4.23
N LEU A 250 -18.93 7.88 4.93
CA LEU A 250 -19.11 6.54 4.38
C LEU A 250 -20.59 6.20 4.08
N ASP A 251 -21.43 7.21 3.85
CA ASP A 251 -22.86 7.03 3.61
C ASP A 251 -23.16 6.10 2.41
N ALA A 252 -24.06 5.14 2.62
CA ALA A 252 -24.55 4.21 1.62
C ALA A 252 -25.23 4.94 0.45
N ALA A 253 -25.74 6.17 0.68
CA ALA A 253 -26.32 7.02 -0.35
C ALA A 253 -25.35 7.37 -1.48
N LEU A 254 -24.03 7.31 -1.23
CA LEU A 254 -23.01 7.54 -2.25
C LEU A 254 -22.75 6.30 -3.11
N ALA A 255 -23.15 5.09 -2.68
CA ALA A 255 -22.82 3.87 -3.38
C ALA A 255 -23.50 3.74 -4.75
N GLY A 256 -22.74 3.99 -5.81
CA GLY A 256 -23.14 3.69 -7.19
C GLY A 256 -23.15 2.18 -7.48
N PRO A 257 -23.80 1.75 -8.58
CA PRO A 257 -23.87 0.35 -8.96
C PRO A 257 -22.47 -0.25 -9.17
N VAL A 258 -22.17 -1.31 -8.44
CA VAL A 258 -20.96 -2.11 -8.62
C VAL A 258 -21.14 -3.02 -9.83
N SER A 259 -20.69 -2.57 -11.00
CA SER A 259 -20.67 -3.40 -12.21
C SER A 259 -19.38 -4.23 -12.28
N SER A 260 -19.51 -5.53 -12.53
CA SER A 260 -18.37 -6.40 -12.79
C SER A 260 -17.87 -6.17 -14.22
N MET A 261 -17.03 -5.15 -14.41
CA MET A 261 -16.31 -4.92 -15.68
C MET A 261 -14.98 -5.67 -15.69
N THR A 262 -14.71 -6.39 -16.77
CA THR A 262 -13.40 -6.92 -17.15
C THR A 262 -12.37 -5.79 -17.29
N LEU A 263 -11.08 -6.12 -17.22
CA LEU A 263 -10.01 -5.13 -17.40
C LEU A 263 -10.11 -4.42 -18.77
N GLY A 264 -10.45 -5.16 -19.82
CA GLY A 264 -10.65 -4.61 -21.16
C GLY A 264 -11.80 -3.62 -21.23
N GLU A 265 -12.95 -3.96 -20.64
CA GLU A 265 -14.11 -3.05 -20.58
C GLU A 265 -13.80 -1.77 -19.78
N ARG A 266 -13.00 -1.87 -18.71
CA ARG A 266 -12.56 -0.70 -17.93
C ARG A 266 -11.66 0.22 -18.74
N LEU A 267 -10.74 -0.35 -19.53
CA LEU A 267 -9.83 0.39 -20.38
C LEU A 267 -10.56 1.07 -21.53
N GLU A 268 -11.48 0.36 -22.17
CA GLU A 268 -12.31 0.87 -23.25
C GLU A 268 -13.23 1.99 -22.76
N LYS A 269 -13.92 1.77 -21.64
CA LYS A 269 -14.82 2.78 -21.04
C LYS A 269 -14.09 4.04 -20.58
N ARG A 270 -12.87 3.92 -20.05
CA ARG A 270 -12.16 5.06 -19.43
C ARG A 270 -11.31 5.84 -20.43
N TRP A 271 -10.69 5.18 -21.40
CA TRP A 271 -9.75 5.82 -22.33
C TRP A 271 -9.95 5.40 -23.79
N GLY A 272 -10.98 4.61 -24.12
CA GLY A 272 -11.16 4.08 -25.48
C GLY A 272 -10.10 3.06 -25.90
N ILE A 273 -9.33 2.52 -24.94
CA ILE A 273 -8.23 1.58 -25.22
C ILE A 273 -8.75 0.15 -25.05
N ARG A 274 -8.73 -0.65 -26.12
CA ARG A 274 -8.86 -2.12 -25.97
C ARG A 274 -7.47 -2.73 -25.79
N PRO A 275 -7.19 -3.44 -24.67
CA PRO A 275 -5.95 -4.19 -24.54
C PRO A 275 -5.89 -5.23 -25.67
N ARG A 276 -4.73 -5.34 -26.33
CA ARG A 276 -4.50 -6.33 -27.39
C ARG A 276 -4.77 -7.74 -26.84
N ARG A 277 -5.45 -8.58 -27.63
CA ARG A 277 -5.60 -9.98 -27.24
C ARG A 277 -4.27 -10.73 -27.45
N PRO A 278 -3.90 -11.70 -26.59
CA PRO A 278 -2.63 -12.44 -26.70
C PRO A 278 -2.42 -13.14 -28.06
N ASP A 279 -3.51 -13.39 -28.78
CA ASP A 279 -3.63 -14.09 -30.06
C ASP A 279 -3.64 -13.15 -31.28
N GLN A 280 -3.50 -11.83 -31.11
CA GLN A 280 -3.42 -10.91 -32.25
C GLN A 280 -1.97 -10.74 -32.73
N PRO A 281 -1.68 -10.94 -34.03
CA PRO A 281 -0.36 -10.71 -34.59
C PRO A 281 0.05 -9.23 -34.47
N ILE A 282 1.36 -9.01 -34.32
CA ILE A 282 1.94 -7.66 -34.31
C ILE A 282 1.85 -7.13 -35.73
N ASP A 283 1.01 -6.11 -35.94
CA ASP A 283 0.98 -5.36 -37.19
C ASP A 283 2.21 -4.43 -37.23
N PRO A 284 3.16 -4.61 -38.18
CA PRO A 284 4.34 -3.77 -38.30
C PRO A 284 3.99 -2.56 -39.18
N SER A 285 3.29 -1.59 -38.59
CA SER A 285 3.00 -0.29 -39.22
C SER A 285 3.44 0.85 -38.33
#